data_AF-A0A914KXL3-F1
#
_entry.id   AF-A0A914KXL3-F1
#
_cell.length_a   1.000
_cell.length_b   1.000
_cell.length_c   1.000
_cell.angle_alpha   90.00
_cell.angle_beta   90.00
_cell.angle_gamma   90.00
#
_symmetry.space_group_name_H-M   'P 1'
#
loop_
_entity.id
_entity.type
_entity.pdbx_description
1 polymer ?
#
loop_
_entity_poly.entity_id
_entity_poly.type
_entity_poly.pdbx_seq_one_letter_code
_entity_poly.pdbx_strand_id
1 'polypeptide(L)'
;MSATGLVEKDEDRVKVWPVWNFGNAFTPRLAFRVGSRIIAEILIQLILILPGTPLLYYGEEIGQKDLSRGKFPQRGPLGWNIDEIEEENPHFSSTNNTNITTTSSPSLNKPKANQISQNIFRNFLRLSNLRKYSKSLRYGNVYITKPMEHDAFLLCRYIENNRENDRKFYGEVSVF
;
A
#
# COMPACT_ATOMS: atom_id res chain seq x y z
N MET A 1 22.65 -14.44 38.75
CA MET A 1 22.83 -13.19 37.98
C MET A 1 21.61 -13.00 37.09
N SER A 2 20.98 -11.82 37.20
CA SER A 2 19.63 -11.52 36.75
C SER A 2 19.51 -11.39 35.23
N ALA A 3 18.49 -12.02 34.64
CA ALA A 3 18.08 -11.82 33.24
C ALA A 3 16.93 -10.77 33.14
N THR A 4 16.98 -9.74 33.99
CA THR A 4 16.06 -8.59 33.96
C THR A 4 16.76 -7.37 33.35
N GLY A 5 17.20 -7.47 32.10
CA GLY A 5 17.73 -6.34 31.35
C GLY A 5 17.29 -6.48 29.89
N LEU A 6 16.73 -5.40 29.32
CA LEU A 6 16.15 -5.29 27.97
C LEU A 6 14.62 -5.42 27.84
N VAL A 7 13.86 -5.06 28.88
CA VAL A 7 12.59 -4.35 28.64
C VAL A 7 12.91 -2.88 28.86
N GLU A 8 13.31 -2.20 27.78
CA GLU A 8 13.37 -0.74 27.77
C GLU A 8 11.95 -0.26 28.12
N LYS A 9 11.80 0.41 29.27
CA LYS A 9 10.51 0.94 29.71
C LYS A 9 9.97 1.85 28.61
N ASP A 10 8.84 1.48 28.01
CA ASP A 10 8.14 2.30 27.00
C ASP A 10 7.72 3.70 27.52
N GLU A 11 7.87 3.96 28.82
CA GLU A 11 7.52 5.22 29.50
C GLU A 11 8.33 6.45 29.02
N ASP A 12 9.54 6.27 28.46
CA ASP A 12 10.41 7.39 28.02
C ASP A 12 10.38 7.67 26.50
N ARG A 13 9.60 6.91 25.73
CA ARG A 13 9.54 7.10 24.27
C ARG A 13 8.56 8.22 23.91
N VAL A 14 9.07 9.27 23.25
CA VAL A 14 8.24 10.33 22.67
C VAL A 14 7.25 9.69 21.69
N LYS A 15 5.95 9.85 21.96
CA LYS A 15 4.90 9.33 21.09
C LYS A 15 4.81 10.19 19.82
N VAL A 16 5.51 9.76 18.77
CA VAL A 16 5.47 10.39 17.45
C VAL A 16 4.37 9.75 16.60
N TRP A 17 3.66 10.55 15.81
CA TRP A 17 2.69 10.05 14.85
C TRP A 17 3.39 9.57 13.57
N PRO A 18 3.39 8.27 13.24
CA PRO A 18 4.12 7.76 12.10
C PRO A 18 3.45 8.17 10.78
N VAL A 19 4.27 8.34 9.74
CA VAL A 19 3.83 8.60 8.38
C VAL A 19 4.44 7.55 7.48
N TRP A 20 3.63 6.95 6.62
CA TRP A 20 4.05 5.91 5.70
C TRP A 20 3.93 6.42 4.28
N ASN A 21 4.88 6.08 3.43
CA ASN A 21 4.95 6.50 2.03
C ASN A 21 5.70 5.42 1.25
N PHE A 22 5.20 5.05 0.07
CA PHE A 22 5.95 4.23 -0.87
C PHE A 22 6.56 5.03 -2.01
N GLY A 23 5.97 6.16 -2.41
CA GLY A 23 6.48 6.93 -3.52
C GLY A 23 6.10 8.40 -3.49
N ASN A 24 6.73 9.15 -4.38
CA ASN A 24 6.47 10.55 -4.66
C ASN A 24 6.93 10.90 -6.09
N ALA A 25 6.82 12.17 -6.46
CA ALA A 25 7.20 12.67 -7.80
C ALA A 25 8.69 12.57 -8.16
N PHE A 26 9.55 12.05 -7.28
CA PHE A 26 11.00 11.90 -7.48
C PHE A 26 11.47 10.45 -7.37
N THR A 27 10.61 9.54 -6.94
CA THR A 27 10.92 8.11 -6.82
C THR A 27 10.22 7.32 -7.92
N PRO A 28 10.86 6.29 -8.52
CA PRO A 28 10.18 5.36 -9.42
C PRO A 28 8.91 4.80 -8.77
N ARG A 29 7.82 4.61 -9.51
CA ARG A 29 6.53 4.14 -8.95
C ARG A 29 6.65 2.76 -8.34
N LEU A 30 5.85 2.49 -7.30
CA LEU A 30 5.89 1.23 -6.55
C LEU A 30 5.73 -0.01 -7.46
N ALA A 31 4.78 0.00 -8.39
CA ALA A 31 4.54 -1.10 -9.31
C ALA A 31 5.71 -1.36 -10.27
N PHE A 32 6.51 -0.33 -10.58
CA PHE A 32 7.74 -0.47 -11.35
C PHE A 32 8.84 -1.11 -10.49
N ARG A 33 9.05 -0.60 -9.27
CA ARG A 33 10.10 -1.12 -8.36
C ARG A 33 9.88 -2.57 -7.93
N VAL A 34 8.62 -2.95 -7.73
CA VAL A 34 8.21 -4.31 -7.32
C VAL A 34 8.06 -5.25 -8.53
N GLY A 35 7.98 -4.71 -9.75
CA GLY A 35 7.78 -5.48 -10.98
C GLY A 35 6.37 -6.05 -11.17
N SER A 36 5.54 -6.05 -10.12
CA SER A 36 4.18 -6.58 -10.14
C SER A 36 3.16 -5.54 -9.68
N ARG A 37 2.15 -5.33 -10.53
CA ARG A 37 1.00 -4.47 -10.23
C ARG A 37 0.22 -4.98 -9.01
N ILE A 38 -0.10 -6.28 -9.00
CA ILE A 38 -0.88 -6.92 -7.93
C ILE A 38 -0.17 -6.77 -6.59
N ILE A 39 1.15 -7.00 -6.54
CA ILE A 39 1.91 -6.86 -5.30
C ILE A 39 1.96 -5.39 -4.85
N ALA A 40 2.14 -4.44 -5.77
CA ALA A 40 2.10 -3.02 -5.43
C ALA A 40 0.75 -2.59 -4.85
N GLU A 41 -0.35 -3.03 -5.44
CA GLU A 41 -1.70 -2.73 -4.91
C GLU A 41 -1.95 -3.40 -3.54
N ILE A 42 -1.37 -4.58 -3.27
CA ILE A 42 -1.42 -5.22 -1.94
C ILE A 42 -0.60 -4.42 -0.92
N LEU A 43 0.60 -3.96 -1.29
CA LEU A 43 1.41 -3.10 -0.43
C LEU A 43 0.68 -1.78 -0.10
N ILE A 44 -0.05 -1.22 -1.07
CA ILE A 44 -0.89 -0.04 -0.85
C ILE A 44 -2.06 -0.33 0.11
N GLN A 45 -2.57 -1.55 0.13
CA GLN A 45 -3.54 -1.94 1.17
C GLN A 45 -2.88 -2.10 2.55
N LEU A 46 -1.65 -2.62 2.62
CA LEU A 46 -0.90 -2.76 3.87
C LEU A 46 -0.69 -1.41 4.58
N ILE A 47 -0.28 -0.37 3.84
CA ILE A 47 -0.11 0.98 4.39
C ILE A 47 -1.42 1.56 4.94
N LEU A 48 -2.57 1.21 4.37
CA LEU A 48 -3.88 1.59 4.93
C LEU A 48 -4.22 0.88 6.24
N ILE A 49 -3.49 -0.17 6.62
CA ILE A 49 -3.70 -0.92 7.87
C ILE A 49 -2.67 -0.52 8.94
N LEU A 50 -1.49 -0.02 8.54
CA LEU A 50 -0.47 0.47 9.48
C LEU A 50 -0.96 1.65 10.35
N PRO A 51 -0.45 1.82 11.59
CA PRO A 51 -0.77 2.98 12.42
C PRO A 51 -0.23 4.27 11.79
N GLY A 52 -0.88 5.41 11.99
CA GLY A 52 -0.39 6.71 11.52
C GLY A 52 -1.10 7.29 10.29
N THR A 53 -0.38 8.08 9.50
CA THR A 53 -0.90 8.69 8.26
C THR A 53 -0.37 7.96 7.04
N PRO A 54 -1.24 7.32 6.22
CA PRO A 54 -0.85 6.80 4.92
C PRO A 54 -0.72 7.96 3.92
N LEU A 55 0.43 8.08 3.25
CA LEU A 55 0.64 8.99 2.12
C LEU A 55 0.81 8.19 0.85
N LEU A 56 -0.01 8.51 -0.16
CA LEU A 56 -0.03 7.85 -1.45
C LEU A 56 0.32 8.85 -2.54
N TYR A 57 1.10 8.40 -3.51
CA TYR A 57 1.29 9.11 -4.77
C TYR A 57 0.21 8.69 -5.77
N TYR A 58 -0.25 9.62 -6.60
CA TYR A 58 -1.34 9.33 -7.54
C TYR A 58 -0.99 8.16 -8.48
N GLY A 59 -1.96 7.29 -8.72
CA GLY A 59 -1.79 6.10 -9.53
C GLY A 59 -1.19 4.91 -8.77
N GLU A 60 -0.74 5.05 -7.51
CA GLU A 60 -0.35 3.88 -6.69
C GLU A 60 -1.57 3.02 -6.32
N GLU A 61 -2.73 3.65 -6.13
CA GLU A 61 -4.01 2.98 -5.83
C GLU A 61 -4.51 2.05 -6.94
N ILE A 62 -4.03 2.27 -8.16
CA ILE A 62 -4.33 1.45 -9.34
C ILE A 62 -3.10 0.69 -9.86
N GLY A 63 -1.98 0.75 -9.13
CA GLY A 63 -0.74 0.06 -9.48
C GLY A 63 -0.11 0.52 -10.79
N GLN A 64 -0.23 1.80 -11.12
CA GLN A 64 0.36 2.40 -12.31
C GLN A 64 1.89 2.35 -12.25
N LYS A 65 2.49 2.00 -13.39
CA LYS A 65 3.94 1.89 -13.57
C LYS A 65 4.54 3.18 -14.13
N ASP A 66 5.86 3.28 -14.01
CA ASP A 66 6.64 4.32 -14.67
C ASP A 66 6.48 4.24 -16.20
N LEU A 67 6.56 5.40 -16.86
CA LEU A 67 6.67 5.44 -18.32
C LEU A 67 7.99 4.76 -18.76
N SER A 68 7.99 4.12 -19.92
CA SER A 68 9.20 3.48 -20.47
C SER A 68 10.31 4.48 -20.81
N ARG A 69 9.94 5.75 -21.06
CA ARG A 69 10.84 6.84 -21.44
C ARG A 69 10.39 8.17 -20.83
N GLY A 70 11.30 9.14 -20.84
CA GLY A 70 11.06 10.50 -20.35
C GLY A 70 12.02 10.89 -19.23
N LYS A 71 12.20 12.21 -19.03
CA LYS A 71 13.10 12.74 -17.98
C LYS A 71 12.63 12.39 -16.57
N PHE A 72 11.32 12.27 -16.38
CA PHE A 72 10.67 11.94 -15.11
C PHE A 72 9.58 10.90 -15.35
N PRO A 73 9.92 9.62 -15.54
CA PRO A 73 8.97 8.60 -15.98
C PRO A 73 7.84 8.33 -14.97
N GLN A 74 8.07 8.59 -13.69
CA GLN A 74 7.07 8.51 -12.63
C GLN A 74 5.98 9.59 -12.70
N ARG A 75 6.22 10.68 -13.44
CA ARG A 75 5.29 11.83 -13.58
C ARG A 75 4.37 11.71 -14.78
N GLY A 76 4.19 10.50 -15.31
CA GLY A 76 3.28 10.25 -16.43
C GLY A 76 1.83 10.59 -16.11
N PRO A 77 1.01 10.88 -17.13
CA PRO A 77 -0.41 11.15 -16.95
C PRO A 77 -1.13 9.96 -16.28
N LEU A 78 -2.20 10.21 -15.54
CA LEU A 78 -2.98 9.16 -14.86
C LEU A 78 -3.85 8.42 -15.88
N GLY A 79 -3.89 7.08 -15.78
CA GLY A 79 -4.87 6.25 -16.50
C GLY A 79 -6.25 6.34 -15.86
N TRP A 80 -7.25 6.79 -16.63
CA TRP A 80 -8.63 6.88 -16.13
C TRP A 80 -9.36 5.52 -16.16
N ASN A 81 -8.96 4.66 -17.10
CA ASN A 81 -9.44 3.30 -17.21
C ASN A 81 -8.36 2.30 -16.81
N ILE A 82 -8.77 1.13 -16.32
CA ILE A 82 -7.80 0.11 -15.86
C ILE A 82 -6.94 -0.41 -17.01
N ASP A 83 -7.51 -0.45 -18.22
CA ASP A 83 -6.82 -0.80 -19.46
C ASP A 83 -5.77 0.25 -19.84
N GLU A 84 -5.93 1.49 -19.39
CA GLU A 84 -5.03 2.62 -19.67
C GLU A 84 -3.86 2.74 -18.68
N ILE A 85 -3.88 1.98 -17.58
CA ILE A 85 -2.84 2.06 -16.54
C ILE A 85 -1.48 1.56 -17.03
N GLU A 86 -1.52 0.60 -17.94
CA GLU A 86 -0.34 0.07 -18.62
C GLU A 86 -0.02 0.84 -19.91
N GLU A 87 -0.86 1.82 -20.26
CA GLU A 87 -0.64 2.65 -21.43
C GLU A 87 0.36 3.75 -21.11
N GLU A 88 1.27 3.97 -22.04
CA GLU A 88 2.14 5.14 -21.99
C GLU A 88 1.36 6.41 -22.30
N ASN A 89 0.21 6.29 -22.98
CA ASN A 89 -0.67 7.38 -23.41
C ASN A 89 -2.12 7.16 -22.96
N PRO A 90 -2.41 7.22 -21.65
CA PRO A 90 -3.79 7.20 -21.18
C PRO A 90 -4.57 8.39 -21.75
N HIS A 91 -5.91 8.27 -21.83
CA HIS A 91 -6.81 9.32 -22.32
C HIS A 91 -6.96 10.47 -21.31
N PHE A 92 -5.85 10.97 -20.80
CA PHE A 92 -5.79 12.06 -19.85
C PHE A 92 -6.20 13.40 -20.49
N SER A 93 -5.91 13.58 -21.77
CA SER A 93 -6.30 14.77 -22.55
C SER A 93 -6.88 14.36 -23.89
N SER A 94 -7.77 15.18 -24.43
CA SER A 94 -8.27 15.07 -25.80
C SER A 94 -7.26 15.55 -26.85
N THR A 95 -6.12 16.10 -26.43
CA THR A 95 -5.07 16.58 -27.33
C THR A 95 -3.94 15.56 -27.46
N ASN A 96 -3.40 15.44 -28.67
CA ASN A 96 -2.28 14.54 -28.97
C ASN A 96 -0.92 15.09 -28.51
N ASN A 97 -0.88 16.31 -27.97
CA ASN A 97 0.35 17.00 -27.60
C ASN A 97 0.35 17.29 -26.10
N THR A 98 0.62 16.25 -25.31
CA THR A 98 0.94 16.45 -23.89
C THR A 98 2.43 16.78 -23.78
N ASN A 99 2.81 17.65 -22.83
CA ASN A 99 4.22 18.00 -22.56
C ASN A 99 5.06 16.80 -22.04
N ILE A 100 4.50 15.59 -22.02
CA ILE A 100 5.11 14.37 -21.56
C ILE A 100 5.33 13.50 -22.80
N THR A 101 6.59 13.18 -23.07
CA THR A 101 6.97 12.36 -24.24
C THR A 101 6.59 10.92 -23.97
N THR A 102 5.46 10.51 -24.52
CA THR A 102 4.86 9.18 -24.36
C THR A 102 4.92 8.48 -25.71
N THR A 103 5.61 7.34 -25.81
CA THR A 103 5.76 6.69 -27.11
C THR A 103 4.45 6.02 -27.51
N SER A 104 3.84 6.52 -28.60
CA SER A 104 2.68 5.92 -29.23
C SER A 104 3.07 4.58 -29.85
N SER A 105 2.82 3.50 -29.13
CA SER A 105 2.58 2.19 -29.72
C SER A 105 1.26 1.69 -29.16
N PRO A 106 0.14 1.80 -29.89
CA PRO A 106 -1.09 1.13 -29.50
C PRO A 106 -0.78 -0.37 -29.57
N SER A 107 -0.63 -1.05 -28.42
CA SER A 107 -0.59 -2.50 -28.43
C SER A 107 -1.95 -2.99 -28.92
N LEU A 108 -1.95 -3.55 -30.13
CA LEU A 108 -3.16 -3.91 -30.90
C LEU A 108 -3.96 -5.04 -30.22
N ASN A 109 -3.34 -5.76 -29.28
CA ASN A 109 -3.91 -6.88 -28.55
C ASN A 109 -3.68 -6.67 -27.04
N LYS A 110 -4.56 -5.92 -26.38
CA LYS A 110 -4.53 -5.80 -24.92
C LYS A 110 -5.50 -6.80 -24.31
N PRO A 111 -5.06 -7.64 -23.35
CA PRO A 111 -6.02 -8.36 -22.53
C PRO A 111 -6.86 -7.34 -21.77
N LYS A 112 -8.19 -7.45 -21.84
CA LYS A 112 -9.09 -6.66 -21.00
C LYS A 112 -8.65 -6.79 -19.54
N ALA A 113 -8.67 -5.69 -18.81
CA ALA A 113 -8.42 -5.63 -17.38
C ALA A 113 -8.98 -6.85 -16.65
N ASN A 114 -8.08 -7.65 -16.05
CA ASN A 114 -8.50 -8.81 -15.28
C ASN A 114 -9.42 -8.36 -14.13
N GLN A 115 -10.53 -9.08 -13.94
CA GLN A 115 -11.51 -8.86 -12.86
C GLN A 115 -10.85 -8.75 -11.46
N ILE A 116 -9.69 -9.40 -11.29
CA ILE A 116 -8.85 -9.35 -10.09
C ILE A 116 -8.40 -7.91 -9.76
N SER A 117 -7.92 -7.15 -10.75
CA SER A 117 -7.46 -5.77 -10.54
C SER A 117 -8.59 -4.82 -10.13
N GLN A 118 -9.78 -5.01 -10.70
CA GLN A 118 -10.99 -4.28 -10.32
C GLN A 118 -11.39 -4.58 -8.87
N ASN A 119 -11.26 -5.85 -8.45
CA ASN A 119 -11.53 -6.25 -7.07
C ASN A 119 -10.53 -5.63 -6.09
N ILE A 120 -9.25 -5.53 -6.48
CA ILE A 120 -8.22 -4.95 -5.64
C ILE A 120 -8.43 -3.44 -5.43
N PHE A 121 -8.74 -2.68 -6.49
CA PHE A 121 -9.09 -1.27 -6.34
C PHE A 121 -10.33 -1.07 -5.46
N ARG A 122 -11.35 -1.94 -5.61
CA ARG A 122 -12.51 -1.94 -4.70
C ARG A 122 -12.11 -2.23 -3.25
N ASN A 123 -11.14 -3.11 -3.01
CA ASN A 123 -10.61 -3.38 -1.67
C ASN A 123 -9.88 -2.16 -1.10
N PHE A 124 -9.10 -1.45 -1.91
CA PHE A 124 -8.50 -0.17 -1.53
C PHE A 124 -9.57 0.85 -1.09
N LEU A 125 -10.65 1.01 -1.85
CA LEU A 125 -11.78 1.88 -1.48
C LEU A 125 -12.45 1.41 -0.17
N ARG A 126 -12.68 0.11 -0.01
CA ARG A 126 -13.26 -0.46 1.22
C ARG A 126 -12.37 -0.22 2.43
N LEU A 127 -11.06 -0.45 2.33
CA LEU A 127 -10.11 -0.27 3.42
C LEU A 127 -9.91 1.20 3.78
N SER A 128 -9.78 2.08 2.79
CA SER A 128 -9.71 3.52 3.03
C SER A 128 -10.97 4.04 3.73
N ASN A 129 -12.15 3.52 3.37
CA ASN A 129 -13.39 3.83 4.06
C ASN A 129 -13.44 3.22 5.47
N LEU A 130 -13.03 1.96 5.62
CA LEU A 130 -12.97 1.27 6.91
C LEU A 130 -12.05 2.00 7.90
N ARG A 131 -10.93 2.55 7.42
CA ARG A 131 -10.01 3.34 8.25
C ARG A 131 -10.64 4.61 8.80
N LYS A 132 -11.66 5.19 8.16
CA LYS A 132 -12.38 6.36 8.68
C LYS A 132 -13.23 6.03 9.90
N TYR A 133 -13.77 4.82 9.96
CA TYR A 133 -14.75 4.43 10.98
C TYR A 133 -14.19 3.49 12.04
N SER A 134 -13.30 2.57 11.67
CA SER A 134 -12.72 1.60 12.58
C SER A 134 -11.87 2.29 13.65
N LYS A 135 -12.22 2.07 14.91
CA LYS A 135 -11.46 2.55 16.05
C LYS A 135 -10.05 1.91 16.05
N SER A 136 -9.98 0.60 15.78
CA SER A 136 -8.72 -0.16 15.80
C SER A 136 -7.74 0.33 14.74
N LEU A 137 -8.22 0.73 13.55
CA LEU A 137 -7.35 1.24 12.50
C LEU A 137 -6.87 2.68 12.74
N ARG A 138 -7.68 3.52 13.41
CA ARG A 138 -7.34 4.92 13.69
C ARG A 138 -6.37 5.08 14.86
N TYR A 139 -6.65 4.43 15.98
CA TYR A 139 -5.92 4.63 17.24
C TYR A 139 -5.58 3.32 17.97
N GLY A 140 -5.94 2.17 17.42
CA GLY A 140 -5.56 0.88 17.99
C GLY A 140 -4.06 0.63 17.91
N ASN A 141 -3.57 -0.14 18.86
CA ASN A 141 -2.20 -0.65 18.91
C ASN A 141 -1.96 -1.61 17.73
N VAL A 142 -0.69 -1.82 17.40
CA VAL A 142 -0.27 -2.70 16.33
C VAL A 142 0.59 -3.82 16.90
N TYR A 143 0.32 -5.04 16.44
CA TYR A 143 1.18 -6.19 16.67
C TYR A 143 1.62 -6.75 15.32
N ILE A 144 2.94 -6.84 15.12
CA ILE A 144 3.55 -7.37 13.89
C ILE A 144 4.45 -8.54 14.29
N THR A 145 4.23 -9.71 13.71
CA THR A 145 5.08 -10.87 13.97
C THR A 145 6.39 -10.79 13.21
N LYS A 146 7.41 -11.51 13.68
CA LYS A 146 8.56 -11.86 12.83
C LYS A 146 8.06 -12.65 11.62
N PRO A 147 8.81 -12.63 10.50
CA PRO A 147 8.48 -13.47 9.35
C PRO A 147 8.37 -14.93 9.81
N MET A 148 7.26 -15.55 9.41
CA MET A 148 6.94 -16.95 9.64
C MET A 148 7.51 -17.80 8.51
N GLU A 149 7.23 -19.10 8.53
CA GLU A 149 7.55 -19.99 7.42
C GLU A 149 6.91 -19.47 6.11
N HIS A 150 7.65 -19.57 5.00
CA HIS A 150 7.27 -19.05 3.67
C HIS A 150 7.21 -17.51 3.53
N ASP A 151 8.03 -16.76 4.27
CA ASP A 151 8.18 -15.30 4.12
C ASP A 151 6.89 -14.49 4.34
N ALA A 152 5.94 -15.05 5.09
CA ALA A 152 4.71 -14.36 5.50
C ALA A 152 4.87 -13.66 6.85
N PHE A 153 4.11 -12.59 7.10
CA PHE A 153 4.02 -11.96 8.42
C PHE A 153 2.57 -11.63 8.77
N LEU A 154 2.26 -11.61 10.06
CA LEU A 154 0.96 -11.23 10.58
C LEU A 154 1.01 -9.80 11.10
N LEU A 155 0.02 -9.00 10.70
CA LEU A 155 -0.24 -7.67 11.24
C LEU A 155 -1.65 -7.63 11.84
N CYS A 156 -1.72 -7.32 13.13
CA CYS A 156 -2.97 -7.17 13.87
C CYS A 156 -3.12 -5.73 14.40
N ARG A 157 -4.32 -5.16 14.25
CA ARG A 157 -4.71 -3.87 14.86
C ARG A 157 -5.77 -4.13 15.92
N TYR A 158 -5.46 -3.78 17.16
CA TYR A 158 -6.33 -4.07 18.30
C TYR A 158 -6.50 -2.85 19.20
N ILE A 159 -7.57 -2.83 19.99
CA ILE A 159 -7.78 -1.85 21.05
C ILE A 159 -7.72 -2.63 22.35
N GLU A 160 -6.91 -2.16 23.29
CA GLU A 160 -6.97 -2.62 24.66
C GLU A 160 -8.29 -2.16 25.26
N ASN A 161 -9.19 -3.11 25.52
CA ASN A 161 -10.33 -2.83 26.35
C ASN A 161 -9.83 -2.77 27.79
N ASN A 162 -10.07 -1.65 28.48
CA ASN A 162 -9.84 -1.46 29.93
C ASN A 162 -10.65 -2.42 30.82
N ARG A 163 -11.19 -3.52 30.29
CA ARG A 163 -11.77 -4.58 31.10
C ARG A 163 -10.62 -5.48 31.54
N GLU A 164 -10.20 -5.25 32.77
CA GLU A 164 -9.25 -6.02 33.56
C GLU A 164 -9.32 -7.52 33.25
N ASN A 165 -8.14 -8.10 33.03
CA ASN A 165 -7.85 -9.54 32.96
C ASN A 165 -8.45 -10.34 31.79
N ASP A 166 -7.61 -11.22 31.22
CA ASP A 166 -7.99 -12.40 30.44
C ASP A 166 -8.27 -12.33 28.95
N ARG A 167 -7.50 -11.56 28.15
CA ARG A 167 -7.10 -12.04 26.81
C ARG A 167 -5.68 -11.63 26.46
N LYS A 168 -4.69 -12.34 27.02
CA LYS A 168 -3.41 -12.50 26.33
C LYS A 168 -3.75 -13.11 24.96
N PHE A 169 -3.42 -12.43 23.86
CA PHE A 169 -3.52 -13.01 22.53
C PHE A 169 -2.49 -14.16 22.45
N TYR A 170 -2.86 -15.35 22.89
CA TYR A 170 -2.19 -16.59 22.53
C TYR A 170 -2.65 -16.94 21.11
N GLY A 171 -2.16 -16.19 20.14
CA GLY A 171 -2.23 -16.59 18.74
C GLY A 171 -0.99 -17.39 18.43
N GLU A 172 -0.92 -18.65 18.87
CA GLU A 172 -0.09 -19.61 18.17
C GLU A 172 -0.81 -19.84 16.84
N VAL A 173 -0.35 -19.14 15.80
CA VAL A 173 -0.79 -19.43 14.43
C VAL A 173 -0.02 -20.67 14.03
N SER A 174 -0.55 -21.84 14.39
CA SER A 174 -0.10 -23.10 13.82
C SER A 174 -0.40 -23.05 12.33
N VAL A 175 0.63 -22.81 11.54
CA VAL A 175 0.60 -23.00 10.09
C VAL A 175 0.63 -24.51 9.87
N PHE A 176 -0.40 -25.06 9.23
CA PHE A 176 -0.44 -26.44 8.75
C PHE A 176 0.15 -26.51 7.34
#